data_AF-A6IYG8-F1
#
_entry.id   AF-A6IYG8-F1
#
_cell.length_a   1.000
_cell.length_b   1.000
_cell.length_c   1.000
_cell.angle_alpha   90.00
_cell.angle_beta   90.00
_cell.angle_gamma   90.00
#
_symmetry.space_group_name_H-M   'P 1'
#
loop_
_entity.id
_entity.type
_entity.pdbx_description
1 polymer ?
#
loop_
_entity_poly.entity_id
_entity_poly.type
_entity_poly.pdbx_seq_one_letter_code
_entity_poly.pdbx_strand_id
1 'polypeptide(L)'
;MDKILEGLVSSSHPLPLKRMIVRKVVESAEHWLDEAQCEAMFDLTTRLILEGQDPFQRQVGHQVLEAYARYHRPEFESFFNKTFVLGLLQQGYHSLDRKDVAILDYIHNGLKLIMSCPSVLDLFSLLQVEVLRMVCERPEPLLCARLSDLLTDFVQCVPKGKLSITFCQQLVRTIGHFQCVSTQEKELREYVSQVTKVSNLLQNIWKAEPSTLLPSLQEVFASISSTDASFEPSVALASLVQHIPLQMITVLIRSLTTDPNVKDASMTRALCRMIDWLSWPLAQHVDTWVIALLKGLAAVQKFTILIDVTLLKIELVFNRLWFPLVRPGALAVLSHMLLSFQHSPEAFHVIVPHIVNLVHSFRSDGLPSSTAFLVQLTELVHCMMYHYSGFPDLYEPILEAVKDFPKPTEEKIKLILNQSAWTSQSNALASCLSRLSGKSETGKTGLINLGNTCYMNSVLQALFMATEFRRQVLSLNLNGCNSLMKKLQHLFAFLAHTQTP
;
A
#
# COMPACT_ATOMS: atom_id res chain seq x y z
N MET A 1 -42.58 -29.89 8.81
CA MET A 1 -41.31 -30.64 8.59
C MET A 1 -40.14 -30.03 9.36
N ASP A 2 -40.26 -28.74 9.71
CA ASP A 2 -39.38 -27.97 10.59
C ASP A 2 -39.09 -28.68 11.92
N LYS A 3 -40.10 -29.17 12.67
CA LYS A 3 -39.85 -29.86 13.96
C LYS A 3 -39.08 -31.17 13.83
N ILE A 4 -39.27 -31.89 12.73
CA ILE A 4 -38.48 -33.10 12.43
C ILE A 4 -37.03 -32.71 12.15
N LEU A 5 -36.82 -31.65 11.37
CA LEU A 5 -35.49 -31.14 11.07
C LEU A 5 -34.77 -30.64 12.34
N GLU A 6 -35.46 -29.89 13.20
CA GLU A 6 -34.95 -29.37 14.48
C GLU A 6 -34.54 -30.52 15.43
N GLY A 7 -35.37 -31.55 15.56
CA GLY A 7 -35.01 -32.76 16.32
C GLY A 7 -33.86 -33.54 15.69
N LEU A 8 -33.77 -33.59 14.36
CA LEU A 8 -32.72 -34.32 13.65
C LEU A 8 -31.34 -33.70 13.85
N VAL A 9 -31.23 -32.37 13.68
CA VAL A 9 -29.94 -31.66 13.77
C VAL A 9 -29.37 -31.71 15.19
N SER A 10 -30.24 -31.70 16.20
CA SER A 10 -29.88 -31.84 17.63
C SER A 10 -29.65 -33.29 18.07
N SER A 11 -30.09 -34.28 17.30
CA SER A 11 -29.91 -35.71 17.63
C SER A 11 -28.45 -36.20 17.52
N SER A 12 -28.15 -37.34 18.14
CA SER A 12 -26.88 -38.07 18.00
C SER A 12 -26.92 -39.18 16.94
N HIS A 13 -27.90 -39.14 16.01
CA HIS A 13 -28.03 -40.17 14.98
C HIS A 13 -26.83 -40.22 14.02
N PRO A 14 -26.52 -41.40 13.43
CA PRO A 14 -25.45 -41.55 12.46
C PRO A 14 -25.60 -40.60 11.27
N LEU A 15 -24.48 -40.05 10.78
CA LEU A 15 -24.48 -39.08 9.67
C LEU A 15 -25.18 -39.59 8.39
N PRO A 16 -25.07 -40.87 7.98
CA PRO A 16 -25.84 -41.38 6.84
C PRO A 16 -27.35 -41.30 7.03
N LEU A 17 -27.83 -41.59 8.25
CA LEU A 17 -29.24 -41.49 8.59
C LEU A 17 -29.70 -40.03 8.59
N LYS A 18 -28.90 -39.11 9.17
CA LYS A 18 -29.18 -37.68 9.11
C LYS A 18 -29.29 -37.18 7.68
N ARG A 19 -28.35 -37.54 6.80
CA ARG A 19 -28.39 -37.14 5.37
C ARG A 19 -29.62 -37.68 4.63
N MET A 20 -30.03 -38.92 4.91
CA MET A 20 -31.23 -39.51 4.32
C MET A 20 -32.50 -38.74 4.73
N ILE A 21 -32.62 -38.39 6.01
CA ILE A 21 -33.77 -37.63 6.51
C ILE A 21 -33.74 -36.19 5.98
N VAL A 22 -32.57 -35.53 5.94
CA VAL A 22 -32.42 -34.20 5.32
C VAL A 22 -32.88 -34.22 3.86
N ARG A 23 -32.51 -35.26 3.10
CA ARG A 23 -32.98 -35.42 1.72
C ARG A 23 -34.51 -35.50 1.64
N LYS A 24 -35.16 -36.23 2.56
CA LYS A 24 -36.62 -36.28 2.65
C LYS A 24 -37.25 -34.93 3.01
N VAL A 25 -36.60 -34.15 3.87
CA VAL A 25 -37.03 -32.77 4.18
C VAL A 25 -36.91 -31.87 2.96
N VAL A 26 -35.82 -31.98 2.19
CA VAL A 26 -35.65 -31.25 0.93
C VAL A 26 -36.73 -31.65 -0.09
N GLU A 27 -37.00 -32.94 -0.27
CA GLU A 27 -38.05 -33.45 -1.17
C GLU A 27 -39.45 -32.96 -0.76
N SER A 28 -39.68 -32.71 0.53
CA SER A 28 -40.98 -32.22 1.00
C SER A 28 -41.30 -30.77 0.62
N ALA A 29 -40.31 -30.01 0.14
CA ALA A 29 -40.52 -28.67 -0.42
C ALA A 29 -41.30 -28.68 -1.74
N GLU A 30 -41.43 -29.83 -2.41
CA GLU A 30 -42.17 -29.94 -3.68
C GLU A 30 -43.69 -29.96 -3.49
N HIS A 31 -44.16 -30.10 -2.24
CA HIS A 31 -45.58 -30.16 -1.93
C HIS A 31 -46.16 -28.77 -1.69
N TRP A 32 -47.48 -28.65 -1.85
CA TRP A 32 -48.17 -27.45 -1.41
C TRP A 32 -48.08 -27.32 0.11
N LEU A 33 -47.66 -26.15 0.58
CA LEU A 33 -47.52 -25.77 1.98
C LEU A 33 -48.25 -24.46 2.21
N ASP A 34 -48.78 -24.26 3.42
CA ASP A 34 -49.34 -22.97 3.82
C ASP A 34 -48.23 -21.97 4.21
N GLU A 35 -48.61 -20.69 4.35
CA GLU A 35 -47.68 -19.59 4.67
C GLU A 35 -46.94 -19.84 6.00
N ALA A 36 -47.65 -20.33 7.03
CA ALA A 36 -47.07 -20.57 8.34
C ALA A 36 -46.04 -21.71 8.34
N GLN A 37 -46.28 -22.77 7.55
CA GLN A 37 -45.34 -23.87 7.34
C GLN A 37 -44.08 -23.42 6.61
N CYS A 38 -44.21 -22.53 5.64
CA CYS A 38 -43.08 -21.93 4.93
C CYS A 38 -42.26 -21.04 5.87
N GLU A 39 -42.91 -20.12 6.58
CA GLU A 39 -42.28 -19.21 7.53
C GLU A 39 -41.51 -19.96 8.63
N ALA A 40 -42.12 -20.98 9.25
CA ALA A 40 -41.47 -21.81 10.26
C ALA A 40 -40.22 -22.53 9.73
N MET A 41 -40.22 -22.95 8.46
CA MET A 41 -39.04 -23.56 7.84
C MET A 41 -37.96 -22.51 7.55
N PHE A 42 -38.33 -21.32 7.07
CA PHE A 42 -37.39 -20.23 6.83
C PHE A 42 -36.73 -19.75 8.13
N ASP A 43 -37.48 -19.61 9.22
CA ASP A 43 -36.94 -19.29 10.54
C ASP A 43 -35.91 -20.32 11.00
N LEU A 44 -36.28 -21.61 10.94
CA LEU A 44 -35.40 -22.69 11.38
C LEU A 44 -34.13 -22.74 10.54
N THR A 45 -34.25 -22.70 9.22
CA THR A 45 -33.09 -22.80 8.31
C THR A 45 -32.19 -21.57 8.40
N THR A 46 -32.76 -20.37 8.57
CA THR A 46 -32.01 -19.14 8.87
C THR A 46 -31.19 -19.29 10.15
N ARG A 47 -31.82 -19.77 11.22
CA ARG A 47 -31.13 -20.03 12.49
C ARG A 47 -30.03 -21.08 12.35
N LEU A 48 -30.24 -22.13 11.55
CA LEU A 48 -29.21 -23.15 11.30
C LEU A 48 -28.03 -22.62 10.49
N ILE A 49 -28.27 -21.71 9.54
CA ILE A 49 -27.19 -21.08 8.74
C ILE A 49 -26.36 -20.15 9.62
N LEU A 50 -27.02 -19.31 10.42
CA LEU A 50 -26.37 -18.27 11.21
C LEU A 50 -25.76 -18.81 12.51
N GLU A 51 -26.47 -19.67 13.25
CA GLU A 51 -26.08 -20.13 14.59
C GLU A 51 -25.78 -21.65 14.66
N GLY A 52 -25.66 -22.32 13.51
CA GLY A 52 -25.35 -23.75 13.46
C GLY A 52 -24.01 -24.09 14.11
N GLN A 53 -24.02 -25.00 15.08
CA GLN A 53 -22.88 -25.31 15.95
C GLN A 53 -21.73 -25.99 15.20
N ASP A 54 -22.04 -26.69 14.11
CA ASP A 54 -21.08 -27.40 13.28
C ASP A 54 -21.30 -27.10 11.79
N PRO A 55 -20.33 -27.41 10.91
CA PRO A 55 -20.48 -27.19 9.47
C PRO A 55 -21.63 -28.00 8.84
N PHE A 56 -22.02 -29.13 9.43
CA PHE A 56 -23.12 -29.95 8.91
C PHE A 56 -24.47 -29.24 9.11
N GLN A 57 -24.73 -28.68 10.29
CA GLN A 57 -25.96 -27.93 10.56
C GLN A 57 -26.11 -26.73 9.61
N ARG A 58 -25.05 -25.95 9.43
CA ARG A 58 -25.04 -24.81 8.50
C ARG A 58 -25.30 -25.25 7.06
N GLN A 59 -24.65 -26.34 6.63
CA GLN A 59 -24.87 -26.90 5.30
C GLN A 59 -26.31 -27.40 5.10
N VAL A 60 -26.91 -28.03 6.11
CA VAL A 60 -28.30 -28.47 6.08
C VAL A 60 -29.25 -27.28 5.99
N GLY A 61 -28.99 -26.23 6.78
CA GLY A 61 -29.73 -24.97 6.70
C GLY A 61 -29.74 -24.40 5.28
N HIS A 62 -28.58 -24.31 4.63
CA HIS A 62 -28.49 -23.86 3.23
C HIS A 62 -29.27 -24.75 2.26
N GLN A 63 -29.11 -26.08 2.33
CA GLN A 63 -29.78 -27.01 1.41
C GLN A 63 -31.30 -26.94 1.50
N VAL A 64 -31.84 -26.89 2.72
CA VAL A 64 -33.28 -26.84 2.94
C VAL A 64 -33.82 -25.45 2.57
N LEU A 65 -33.13 -24.37 2.95
CA LEU A 65 -33.54 -23.01 2.59
C LEU A 65 -33.62 -22.84 1.06
N GLU A 66 -32.59 -23.28 0.33
CA GLU A 66 -32.55 -23.16 -1.13
C GLU A 66 -33.68 -23.93 -1.80
N ALA A 67 -34.00 -25.14 -1.30
CA ALA A 67 -35.14 -25.92 -1.79
C ALA A 67 -36.47 -25.21 -1.52
N TYR A 68 -36.73 -24.82 -0.28
CA TYR A 68 -38.00 -24.18 0.09
C TYR A 68 -38.18 -22.83 -0.60
N ALA A 69 -37.15 -21.99 -0.69
CA ALA A 69 -37.22 -20.71 -1.39
C ALA A 69 -37.39 -20.87 -2.91
N ARG A 70 -36.97 -22.01 -3.48
CA ARG A 70 -37.18 -22.32 -4.90
C ARG A 70 -38.64 -22.64 -5.20
N TYR A 71 -39.29 -23.47 -4.38
CA TYR A 71 -40.67 -23.92 -4.60
C TYR A 71 -41.72 -22.94 -4.01
N HIS A 72 -41.39 -22.24 -2.93
CA HIS A 72 -42.23 -21.29 -2.20
C HIS A 72 -41.63 -19.88 -2.23
N ARG A 73 -41.43 -19.38 -3.45
CA ARG A 73 -40.73 -18.12 -3.71
C ARG A 73 -41.51 -16.88 -3.20
N PRO A 74 -42.84 -16.76 -3.37
CA PRO A 74 -43.60 -15.64 -2.81
C PRO A 74 -43.52 -15.56 -1.27
N GLU A 75 -43.55 -16.72 -0.61
CA GLU A 75 -43.45 -16.83 0.84
C GLU A 75 -42.04 -16.44 1.31
N PHE A 76 -41.00 -16.88 0.58
CA PHE A 76 -39.63 -16.44 0.88
C PHE A 76 -39.41 -14.95 0.62
N GLU A 77 -40.04 -14.37 -0.41
CA GLU A 77 -40.02 -12.93 -0.65
C GLU A 77 -40.64 -12.14 0.52
N SER A 78 -41.75 -12.63 1.07
CA SER A 78 -42.38 -12.04 2.25
C SER A 78 -41.49 -12.14 3.49
N PHE A 79 -40.82 -13.28 3.68
CA PHE A 79 -39.89 -13.52 4.79
C PHE A 79 -38.62 -12.66 4.66
N PHE A 80 -37.94 -12.72 3.51
CA PHE A 80 -36.71 -12.00 3.21
C PHE A 80 -36.99 -10.56 2.73
N ASN A 81 -37.75 -9.82 3.53
CA ASN A 81 -38.17 -8.47 3.22
C ASN A 81 -37.17 -7.40 3.69
N LYS A 82 -37.44 -6.15 3.31
CA LYS A 82 -36.62 -4.97 3.64
C LYS A 82 -36.36 -4.79 5.14
N THR A 83 -37.38 -5.00 5.97
CA THR A 83 -37.28 -4.84 7.43
C THR A 83 -36.36 -5.89 8.03
N PHE A 84 -36.48 -7.14 7.57
CA PHE A 84 -35.63 -8.23 8.05
C PHE A 84 -34.16 -8.01 7.66
N VAL A 85 -33.88 -7.71 6.39
CA VAL A 85 -32.50 -7.44 5.92
C VAL A 85 -31.88 -6.24 6.63
N LEU A 86 -32.64 -5.17 6.84
CA LEU A 86 -32.18 -4.02 7.62
C LEU A 86 -31.90 -4.40 9.08
N GLY A 87 -32.77 -5.24 9.65
CA GLY A 87 -32.63 -5.80 10.98
C GLY A 87 -31.28 -6.48 11.18
N LEU A 88 -30.96 -7.39 10.26
CA LEU A 88 -29.68 -8.10 10.24
C LEU A 88 -28.47 -7.16 10.17
N LEU A 89 -28.51 -6.13 9.30
CA LEU A 89 -27.39 -5.21 9.09
C LEU A 89 -27.19 -4.18 10.21
N GLN A 90 -28.21 -3.93 11.03
CA GLN A 90 -28.18 -2.91 12.09
C GLN A 90 -28.08 -3.50 13.49
N GLN A 91 -28.80 -4.60 13.77
CA GLN A 91 -28.86 -5.24 15.09
C GLN A 91 -28.16 -6.60 15.15
N GLY A 92 -27.84 -7.21 14.01
CA GLY A 92 -27.30 -8.56 13.97
C GLY A 92 -28.40 -9.63 14.01
N TYR A 93 -28.05 -10.85 14.43
CA TYR A 93 -29.00 -11.96 14.57
C TYR A 93 -28.69 -12.79 15.80
N HIS A 94 -29.58 -12.74 16.80
CA HIS A 94 -29.43 -13.45 18.07
C HIS A 94 -28.04 -13.21 18.71
N SER A 95 -27.16 -14.21 18.71
CA SER A 95 -25.80 -14.13 19.27
C SER A 95 -24.78 -13.45 18.34
N LEU A 96 -25.11 -13.30 17.05
CA LEU A 96 -24.22 -12.69 16.07
C LEU A 96 -24.35 -11.17 16.05
N ASP A 97 -23.19 -10.50 16.12
CA ASP A 97 -23.08 -9.06 15.89
C ASP A 97 -23.36 -8.70 14.42
N ARG A 98 -23.80 -7.47 14.16
CA ARG A 98 -24.09 -6.93 12.83
C ARG A 98 -22.88 -6.93 11.87
N LYS A 99 -21.64 -7.03 12.38
CA LYS A 99 -20.41 -7.12 11.58
C LYS A 99 -19.98 -8.57 11.35
N ASP A 100 -20.75 -9.56 11.81
CA ASP A 100 -20.45 -10.95 11.54
C ASP A 100 -20.59 -11.24 10.03
N VAL A 101 -19.61 -11.97 9.49
CA VAL A 101 -19.51 -12.27 8.07
C VAL A 101 -20.62 -13.22 7.60
N ALA A 102 -21.12 -14.07 8.50
CA ALA A 102 -22.21 -15.00 8.21
C ALA A 102 -23.51 -14.26 7.85
N ILE A 103 -23.74 -13.09 8.44
CA ILE A 103 -24.91 -12.25 8.11
C ILE A 103 -24.83 -11.75 6.68
N LEU A 104 -23.66 -11.25 6.26
CA LEU A 104 -23.50 -10.73 4.91
C LEU A 104 -23.53 -11.85 3.86
N ASP A 105 -22.96 -13.01 4.18
CA ASP A 105 -23.04 -14.22 3.35
C ASP A 105 -24.50 -14.72 3.24
N TYR A 106 -25.28 -14.66 4.32
CA TYR A 106 -26.71 -14.99 4.31
C TYR A 106 -27.51 -14.02 3.43
N ILE A 107 -27.27 -12.71 3.56
CA ILE A 107 -27.93 -11.70 2.71
C ILE A 107 -27.55 -11.91 1.24
N HIS A 108 -26.27 -12.19 0.95
CA HIS A 108 -25.80 -12.49 -0.40
C HIS A 108 -26.53 -13.70 -0.99
N ASN A 109 -26.73 -14.76 -0.20
CA ASN A 109 -27.50 -15.94 -0.60
C ASN A 109 -28.99 -15.62 -0.81
N GLY A 110 -29.61 -14.89 0.11
CA GLY A 110 -31.01 -14.46 0.01
C GLY A 110 -31.29 -13.66 -1.26
N LEU A 111 -30.40 -12.73 -1.63
CA LEU A 111 -30.50 -11.97 -2.89
C LEU A 111 -30.51 -12.87 -4.13
N LYS A 112 -29.72 -13.97 -4.14
CA LYS A 112 -29.74 -14.95 -5.24
C LYS A 112 -31.09 -15.66 -5.32
N LEU A 113 -31.68 -15.99 -4.18
CA LEU A 113 -32.96 -16.68 -4.09
C LEU A 113 -34.13 -15.79 -4.54
N ILE A 114 -34.12 -14.49 -4.24
CA ILE A 114 -35.20 -13.55 -4.62
C ILE A 114 -34.92 -12.72 -5.89
N MET A 115 -33.85 -12.99 -6.64
CA MET A 115 -33.44 -12.12 -7.76
C MET A 115 -34.49 -11.95 -8.88
N SER A 116 -35.45 -12.86 -8.97
CA SER A 116 -36.55 -12.82 -9.94
C SER A 116 -37.82 -12.16 -9.39
N CYS A 117 -37.80 -11.70 -8.13
CA CYS A 117 -38.95 -11.14 -7.44
C CYS A 117 -38.95 -9.61 -7.49
N PRO A 118 -40.12 -8.94 -7.49
CA PRO A 118 -40.20 -7.48 -7.55
C PRO A 118 -39.52 -6.75 -6.38
N SER A 119 -39.60 -7.29 -5.16
CA SER A 119 -39.03 -6.69 -3.94
C SER A 119 -37.51 -6.51 -4.00
N VAL A 120 -36.82 -7.24 -4.88
CA VAL A 120 -35.36 -7.14 -5.02
C VAL A 120 -34.91 -5.72 -5.36
N LEU A 121 -35.74 -4.95 -6.07
CA LEU A 121 -35.44 -3.56 -6.44
C LEU A 121 -35.38 -2.64 -5.21
N ASP A 122 -36.29 -2.84 -4.27
CA ASP A 122 -36.31 -2.10 -3.00
C ASP A 122 -35.14 -2.51 -2.10
N LEU A 123 -34.76 -3.79 -2.13
CA LEU A 123 -33.59 -4.29 -1.41
C LEU A 123 -32.28 -3.77 -2.01
N PHE A 124 -32.15 -3.68 -3.34
CA PHE A 124 -30.99 -3.03 -3.96
C PHE A 124 -30.88 -1.58 -3.53
N SER A 125 -31.99 -0.85 -3.49
CA SER A 125 -32.03 0.55 -3.05
C SER A 125 -31.68 0.69 -1.56
N LEU A 126 -32.13 -0.24 -0.71
CA LEU A 126 -31.72 -0.30 0.69
C LEU A 126 -30.21 -0.55 0.80
N LEU A 127 -29.70 -1.56 0.10
CA LEU A 127 -28.32 -1.98 0.18
C LEU A 127 -27.36 -0.90 -0.32
N GLN A 128 -27.72 -0.11 -1.33
CA GLN A 128 -26.90 1.05 -1.73
C GLN A 128 -26.62 2.00 -0.57
N VAL A 129 -27.58 2.21 0.34
CA VAL A 129 -27.38 3.06 1.53
C VAL A 129 -26.54 2.33 2.58
N GLU A 130 -26.90 1.08 2.88
CA GLU A 130 -26.26 0.32 3.95
C GLU A 130 -24.81 -0.04 3.64
N VAL A 131 -24.48 -0.41 2.40
CA VAL A 131 -23.08 -0.73 2.03
C VAL A 131 -22.19 0.51 2.09
N LEU A 132 -22.72 1.71 1.81
CA LEU A 132 -21.99 2.96 2.00
C LEU A 132 -21.76 3.24 3.50
N ARG A 133 -22.77 3.04 4.34
CA ARG A 133 -22.62 3.13 5.80
C ARG A 133 -21.56 2.14 6.29
N MET A 134 -21.63 0.88 5.85
CA MET A 134 -20.68 -0.16 6.23
C MET A 134 -19.25 0.24 5.91
N VAL A 135 -18.94 0.71 4.68
CA VAL A 135 -17.57 1.12 4.36
C VAL A 135 -17.12 2.36 5.13
N CYS A 136 -18.04 3.26 5.54
CA CYS A 136 -17.71 4.39 6.42
C CYS A 136 -17.31 3.94 7.84
N GLU A 137 -17.84 2.79 8.31
CA GLU A 137 -17.56 2.23 9.64
C GLU A 137 -16.21 1.50 9.74
N ARG A 138 -15.40 1.50 8.67
CA ARG A 138 -14.08 0.85 8.60
C ARG A 138 -14.14 -0.65 8.96
N PRO A 139 -14.82 -1.47 8.14
CA PRO A 139 -14.96 -2.89 8.38
C PRO A 139 -13.62 -3.60 8.29
N GLU A 140 -13.50 -4.72 9.00
CA GLU A 140 -12.33 -5.61 8.91
C GLU A 140 -12.17 -6.19 7.49
N PRO A 141 -10.95 -6.61 7.09
CA PRO A 141 -10.67 -7.09 5.74
C PRO A 141 -11.59 -8.24 5.28
N LEU A 142 -11.89 -9.19 6.18
CA LEU A 142 -12.73 -10.34 5.86
C LEU A 142 -14.18 -9.93 5.54
N LEU A 143 -14.78 -9.05 6.35
CA LEU A 143 -16.14 -8.54 6.09
C LEU A 143 -16.18 -7.72 4.79
N CYS A 144 -15.15 -6.91 4.55
CA CYS A 144 -15.04 -6.13 3.33
C CYS A 144 -14.87 -7.02 2.07
N ALA A 145 -14.17 -8.16 2.20
CA ALA A 145 -14.06 -9.15 1.14
C ALA A 145 -15.41 -9.83 0.83
N ARG A 146 -16.22 -10.17 1.85
CA ARG A 146 -17.59 -10.68 1.65
C ARG A 146 -18.50 -9.64 1.00
N LEU A 147 -18.38 -8.39 1.43
CA LEU A 147 -19.07 -7.27 0.77
C LEU A 147 -18.68 -7.17 -0.70
N SER A 148 -17.40 -7.39 -1.01
CA SER A 148 -16.90 -7.37 -2.38
C SER A 148 -17.45 -8.50 -3.23
N ASP A 149 -17.58 -9.71 -2.68
CA ASP A 149 -18.23 -10.84 -3.36
C ASP A 149 -19.71 -10.50 -3.67
N LEU A 150 -20.45 -9.95 -2.69
CA LEU A 150 -21.85 -9.54 -2.86
C LEU A 150 -22.00 -8.47 -3.96
N LEU A 151 -21.20 -7.40 -3.89
CA LEU A 151 -21.28 -6.27 -4.83
C LEU A 151 -20.80 -6.62 -6.24
N THR A 152 -19.97 -7.64 -6.38
CA THR A 152 -19.56 -8.17 -7.69
C THR A 152 -20.70 -8.93 -8.35
N ASP A 153 -21.40 -9.79 -7.59
CA ASP A 153 -22.57 -10.52 -8.11
C ASP A 153 -23.78 -9.58 -8.35
N PHE A 154 -23.95 -8.58 -7.50
CA PHE A 154 -25.09 -7.65 -7.51
C PHE A 154 -24.63 -6.19 -7.62
N VAL A 155 -24.17 -5.79 -8.80
CA VAL A 155 -23.70 -4.42 -9.09
C VAL A 155 -24.77 -3.34 -8.87
N GLN A 156 -26.05 -3.73 -8.83
CA GLN A 156 -27.19 -2.87 -8.50
C GLN A 156 -27.11 -2.36 -7.06
N CYS A 157 -26.44 -3.07 -6.15
CA CYS A 157 -26.23 -2.66 -4.77
C CYS A 157 -25.11 -1.62 -4.60
N VAL A 158 -24.26 -1.41 -5.62
CA VAL A 158 -23.21 -0.39 -5.56
C VAL A 158 -23.85 1.00 -5.61
N PRO A 159 -23.50 1.93 -4.69
CA PRO A 159 -24.02 3.30 -4.71
C PRO A 159 -23.84 3.97 -6.07
N LYS A 160 -24.82 4.76 -6.52
CA LYS A 160 -24.86 5.35 -7.87
C LYS A 160 -24.62 6.85 -7.88
N GLY A 161 -24.19 7.37 -9.04
CA GLY A 161 -23.99 8.80 -9.26
C GLY A 161 -22.93 9.38 -8.32
N LYS A 162 -23.18 10.55 -7.72
CA LYS A 162 -22.20 11.17 -6.80
C LYS A 162 -21.81 10.28 -5.61
N LEU A 163 -22.69 9.38 -5.19
CA LEU A 163 -22.42 8.47 -4.07
C LEU A 163 -21.44 7.36 -4.44
N SER A 164 -21.25 7.02 -5.73
CA SER A 164 -20.24 6.05 -6.15
C SER A 164 -18.82 6.57 -5.90
N ILE A 165 -18.60 7.87 -6.14
CA ILE A 165 -17.34 8.56 -5.82
C ILE A 165 -17.09 8.51 -4.32
N THR A 166 -18.09 8.90 -3.51
CA THR A 166 -18.00 8.85 -2.04
C THR A 166 -17.71 7.43 -1.56
N PHE A 167 -18.41 6.43 -2.11
CA PHE A 167 -18.19 5.03 -1.78
C PHE A 167 -16.75 4.60 -2.05
N CYS A 168 -16.21 4.92 -3.23
CA CYS A 168 -14.84 4.58 -3.59
C CYS A 168 -13.82 5.26 -2.66
N GLN A 169 -14.00 6.54 -2.34
CA GLN A 169 -13.14 7.26 -1.39
C GLN A 169 -13.20 6.63 0.00
N GLN A 170 -14.39 6.29 0.48
CA GLN A 170 -14.53 5.63 1.79
C GLN A 170 -13.94 4.23 1.79
N LEU A 171 -14.05 3.49 0.68
CA LEU A 171 -13.42 2.18 0.54
C LEU A 171 -11.89 2.28 0.54
N VAL A 172 -11.31 3.28 -0.14
CA VAL A 172 -9.86 3.55 -0.09
C VAL A 172 -9.41 3.85 1.35
N ARG A 173 -10.13 4.72 2.08
CA ARG A 173 -9.84 5.02 3.50
C ARG A 173 -9.92 3.77 4.36
N THR A 174 -10.90 2.90 4.11
CA THR A 174 -11.05 1.62 4.81
C THR A 174 -9.88 0.68 4.53
N ILE A 175 -9.44 0.55 3.27
CA ILE A 175 -8.23 -0.23 2.94
C ILE A 175 -7.01 0.35 3.66
N GLY A 176 -6.94 1.68 3.80
CA GLY A 176 -5.92 2.36 4.60
C GLY A 176 -5.91 1.97 6.09
N HIS A 177 -6.96 1.37 6.64
CA HIS A 177 -7.02 0.89 8.03
C HIS A 177 -6.84 -0.63 8.16
N PHE A 178 -6.68 -1.36 7.06
CA PHE A 178 -6.54 -2.81 7.10
C PHE A 178 -5.26 -3.23 7.81
N GLN A 179 -5.38 -4.18 8.73
CA GLN A 179 -4.27 -4.74 9.46
C GLN A 179 -4.49 -6.24 9.68
N CYS A 180 -3.40 -6.99 9.81
CA CYS A 180 -3.43 -8.38 10.22
C CYS A 180 -2.55 -8.49 11.46
N VAL A 181 -3.17 -8.73 12.62
CA VAL A 181 -2.46 -8.85 13.91
C VAL A 181 -1.74 -10.20 14.01
N SER A 182 -2.21 -11.18 13.26
CA SER A 182 -1.63 -12.52 13.26
C SER A 182 -0.30 -12.60 12.54
N THR A 183 0.58 -13.42 13.10
CA THR A 183 1.86 -13.78 12.48
C THR A 183 1.81 -15.15 11.81
N GLN A 184 0.66 -15.84 11.86
CA GLN A 184 0.51 -17.14 11.22
C GLN A 184 0.44 -17.00 9.70
N GLU A 185 1.25 -17.80 8.99
CA GLU A 185 1.33 -17.74 7.53
C GLU A 185 -0.03 -17.96 6.84
N LYS A 186 -0.84 -18.90 7.36
CA LYS A 186 -2.17 -19.17 6.82
C LYS A 186 -3.06 -17.93 6.86
N GLU A 187 -3.11 -17.25 8.00
CA GLU A 187 -3.93 -16.06 8.19
C GLU A 187 -3.40 -14.86 7.39
N LEU A 188 -2.08 -14.73 7.23
CA LEU A 188 -1.48 -13.72 6.35
C LEU A 188 -1.84 -13.95 4.88
N ARG A 189 -1.85 -15.20 4.41
CA ARG A 189 -2.30 -15.54 3.04
C ARG A 189 -3.79 -15.23 2.84
N GLU A 190 -4.61 -15.55 3.83
CA GLU A 190 -6.03 -15.22 3.82
C GLU A 190 -6.25 -13.71 3.80
N TYR A 191 -5.53 -12.95 4.62
CA TYR A 191 -5.54 -11.48 4.62
C TYR A 191 -5.21 -10.91 3.24
N VAL A 192 -4.13 -11.37 2.61
CA VAL A 192 -3.76 -10.92 1.25
C VAL A 192 -4.88 -11.22 0.26
N SER A 193 -5.46 -12.42 0.31
CA SER A 193 -6.59 -12.80 -0.56
C SER A 193 -7.82 -11.91 -0.35
N GLN A 194 -8.15 -11.60 0.91
CA GLN A 194 -9.25 -10.70 1.27
C GLN A 194 -9.04 -9.30 0.69
N VAL A 195 -7.87 -8.71 0.91
CA VAL A 195 -7.53 -7.38 0.37
C VAL A 195 -7.55 -7.37 -1.17
N THR A 196 -7.07 -8.43 -1.81
CA THR A 196 -7.13 -8.56 -3.28
C THR A 196 -8.56 -8.54 -3.80
N LYS A 197 -9.51 -9.20 -3.13
CA LYS A 197 -10.93 -9.13 -3.52
C LYS A 197 -11.48 -7.70 -3.46
N VAL A 198 -11.15 -6.97 -2.39
CA VAL A 198 -11.59 -5.57 -2.22
C VAL A 198 -10.96 -4.66 -3.29
N SER A 199 -9.67 -4.84 -3.58
CA SER A 199 -9.00 -4.11 -4.66
C SER A 199 -9.64 -4.39 -6.02
N ASN A 200 -9.97 -5.66 -6.31
CA ASN A 200 -10.60 -6.05 -7.55
C ASN A 200 -12.00 -5.43 -7.72
N LEU A 201 -12.81 -5.38 -6.66
CA LEU A 201 -14.09 -4.66 -6.68
C LEU A 201 -13.87 -3.20 -7.10
N LEU A 202 -12.94 -2.51 -6.43
CA LEU A 202 -12.69 -1.09 -6.69
C LEU A 202 -12.21 -0.86 -8.13
N GLN A 203 -11.32 -1.72 -8.64
CA GLN A 203 -10.87 -1.67 -10.03
C GLN A 203 -12.02 -1.93 -11.03
N ASN A 204 -12.94 -2.83 -10.72
CA ASN A 204 -14.11 -3.08 -11.54
C ASN A 204 -15.05 -1.86 -11.55
N ILE A 205 -15.21 -1.17 -10.42
CA ILE A 205 -15.96 0.08 -10.35
C ILE A 205 -15.27 1.17 -11.21
N TRP A 206 -13.94 1.30 -11.13
CA TRP A 206 -13.21 2.26 -11.98
C TRP A 206 -13.39 1.98 -13.48
N LYS A 207 -13.47 0.71 -13.88
CA LYS A 207 -13.72 0.33 -15.29
C LYS A 207 -15.16 0.66 -15.70
N ALA A 208 -16.14 0.40 -14.82
CA ALA A 208 -17.55 0.65 -15.10
C ALA A 208 -17.90 2.14 -15.07
N GLU A 209 -17.29 2.90 -14.15
CA GLU A 209 -17.52 4.32 -13.96
C GLU A 209 -16.17 5.07 -13.85
N PRO A 210 -15.54 5.43 -14.98
CA PRO A 210 -14.20 6.03 -15.00
C PRO A 210 -14.03 7.33 -14.21
N SER A 211 -15.12 8.07 -13.97
CA SER A 211 -15.12 9.29 -13.14
C SER A 211 -14.72 9.02 -11.68
N THR A 212 -14.81 7.77 -11.21
CA THR A 212 -14.42 7.38 -9.84
C THR A 212 -12.93 7.15 -9.66
N LEU A 213 -12.18 6.90 -10.74
CA LEU A 213 -10.74 6.55 -10.68
C LEU A 213 -9.90 7.67 -10.07
N LEU A 214 -9.97 8.88 -10.65
CA LEU A 214 -9.14 10.00 -10.22
C LEU A 214 -9.41 10.40 -8.75
N PRO A 215 -10.68 10.57 -8.29
CA PRO A 215 -10.98 10.83 -6.88
C PRO A 215 -10.49 9.73 -5.93
N SER A 216 -10.53 8.46 -6.35
CA SER A 216 -10.01 7.34 -5.54
C SER A 216 -8.50 7.43 -5.38
N LEU A 217 -7.77 7.71 -6.46
CA LEU A 217 -6.32 7.88 -6.42
C LEU A 217 -5.93 9.13 -5.63
N GLN A 218 -6.68 10.23 -5.73
CA GLN A 218 -6.48 11.41 -4.88
C GLN A 218 -6.60 11.05 -3.40
N GLU A 219 -7.53 10.17 -3.03
CA GLU A 219 -7.69 9.69 -1.65
C GLU A 219 -6.53 8.79 -1.20
N VAL A 220 -5.99 7.94 -2.09
CA VAL A 220 -4.75 7.19 -1.82
C VAL A 220 -3.61 8.16 -1.52
N PHE A 221 -3.46 9.21 -2.33
CA PHE A 221 -2.42 10.23 -2.14
C PHE A 221 -2.62 11.04 -0.87
N ALA A 222 -3.85 11.43 -0.54
CA ALA A 222 -4.17 12.10 0.72
C ALA A 222 -3.79 11.23 1.92
N SER A 223 -4.08 9.92 1.84
CA SER A 223 -3.75 8.96 2.90
C SER A 223 -2.23 8.85 3.11
N ILE A 224 -1.45 8.65 2.04
CA ILE A 224 0.00 8.49 2.18
C ILE A 224 0.74 9.80 2.46
N SER A 225 0.22 10.95 2.04
CA SER A 225 0.83 12.26 2.31
C SER A 225 0.43 12.87 3.66
N SER A 226 -0.49 12.23 4.40
CA SER A 226 -0.93 12.67 5.72
C SER A 226 0.23 12.75 6.71
N THR A 227 0.33 13.87 7.41
CA THR A 227 1.32 14.09 8.48
C THR A 227 0.74 13.84 9.88
N ASP A 228 -0.46 13.30 9.97
CA ASP A 228 -1.07 12.92 11.24
C ASP A 228 -0.23 11.81 11.89
N ALA A 229 0.25 12.07 13.11
CA ALA A 229 1.08 11.11 13.86
C ALA A 229 0.25 10.01 14.53
N SER A 230 -1.07 10.20 14.65
CA SER A 230 -1.99 9.24 15.29
C SER A 230 -2.42 8.11 14.36
N PHE A 231 -2.19 8.27 13.05
CA PHE A 231 -2.65 7.33 12.03
C PHE A 231 -1.54 6.98 11.04
N GLU A 232 -1.28 5.68 10.90
CA GLU A 232 -0.38 5.15 9.87
C GLU A 232 -1.21 4.32 8.87
N PRO A 233 -1.27 4.72 7.58
CA PRO A 233 -2.03 4.01 6.57
C PRO A 233 -1.38 2.65 6.25
N SER A 234 -2.23 1.66 6.09
CA SER A 234 -1.83 0.29 5.74
C SER A 234 -1.11 0.22 4.39
N VAL A 235 -0.10 -0.65 4.34
CA VAL A 235 0.55 -1.07 3.08
C VAL A 235 -0.41 -1.80 2.14
N ALA A 236 -1.60 -2.21 2.59
CA ALA A 236 -2.66 -2.76 1.76
C ALA A 236 -3.07 -1.82 0.62
N LEU A 237 -2.86 -0.50 0.76
CA LEU A 237 -3.06 0.47 -0.33
C LEU A 237 -2.22 0.15 -1.58
N ALA A 238 -1.09 -0.55 -1.42
CA ALA A 238 -0.27 -1.02 -2.53
C ALA A 238 -1.06 -1.94 -3.49
N SER A 239 -2.08 -2.64 -3.00
CA SER A 239 -2.94 -3.51 -3.83
C SER A 239 -3.73 -2.74 -4.90
N LEU A 240 -3.92 -1.43 -4.73
CA LEU A 240 -4.72 -0.59 -5.63
C LEU A 240 -3.90 -0.03 -6.81
N VAL A 241 -2.57 0.05 -6.66
CA VAL A 241 -1.72 0.84 -7.56
C VAL A 241 -0.97 0.00 -8.60
N GLN A 242 -1.22 -1.32 -8.65
CA GLN A 242 -0.52 -2.25 -9.54
C GLN A 242 -0.87 -2.07 -11.03
N HIS A 243 -2.08 -1.60 -11.35
CA HIS A 243 -2.60 -1.56 -12.73
C HIS A 243 -3.07 -0.16 -13.15
N ILE A 244 -2.39 0.88 -12.66
CA ILE A 244 -2.71 2.27 -13.00
C ILE A 244 -1.91 2.71 -14.23
N PRO A 245 -2.55 3.35 -15.24
CA PRO A 245 -1.84 3.86 -16.40
C PRO A 245 -0.72 4.84 -16.04
N LEU A 246 0.45 4.71 -16.69
CA LEU A 246 1.63 5.55 -16.44
C LEU A 246 1.37 7.06 -16.55
N GLN A 247 0.45 7.46 -17.44
CA GLN A 247 0.04 8.86 -17.58
C GLN A 247 -0.61 9.38 -16.29
N MET A 248 -1.43 8.57 -15.64
CA MET A 248 -2.09 8.94 -14.39
C MET A 248 -1.08 9.05 -13.24
N ILE A 249 -0.11 8.13 -13.18
CA ILE A 249 1.02 8.21 -12.24
C ILE A 249 1.73 9.55 -12.41
N THR A 250 2.07 9.89 -13.65
CA THR A 250 2.77 11.15 -13.98
C THR A 250 1.99 12.38 -13.53
N VAL A 251 0.67 12.41 -13.76
CA VAL A 251 -0.20 13.52 -13.35
C VAL A 251 -0.23 13.67 -11.82
N LEU A 252 -0.42 12.56 -11.09
CA LEU A 252 -0.50 12.58 -9.63
C LEU A 252 0.83 12.95 -8.98
N ILE A 253 1.94 12.38 -9.46
CA ILE A 253 3.28 12.72 -8.96
C ILE A 253 3.60 14.18 -9.23
N ARG A 254 3.30 14.69 -10.44
CA ARG A 254 3.50 16.11 -10.76
C ARG A 254 2.71 16.98 -9.80
N SER A 255 1.41 16.70 -9.61
CA SER A 255 0.56 17.43 -8.67
C SER A 255 1.16 17.46 -7.26
N LEU A 256 1.65 16.32 -6.76
CA LEU A 256 2.25 16.23 -5.43
C LEU A 256 3.53 17.07 -5.30
N THR A 257 4.38 17.08 -6.33
CA THR A 257 5.70 17.73 -6.27
C THR A 257 5.69 19.22 -6.63
N THR A 258 4.72 19.69 -7.43
CA THR A 258 4.69 21.06 -7.94
C THR A 258 3.61 21.94 -7.32
N ASP A 259 2.65 21.37 -6.59
CA ASP A 259 1.63 22.17 -5.90
C ASP A 259 2.25 22.96 -4.74
N PRO A 260 2.18 24.31 -4.76
CA PRO A 260 2.79 25.15 -3.72
C PRO A 260 2.16 24.96 -2.34
N ASN A 261 0.98 24.35 -2.25
CA ASN A 261 0.30 24.09 -0.97
C ASN A 261 0.79 22.80 -0.28
N VAL A 262 1.51 21.94 -1.01
CA VAL A 262 2.04 20.68 -0.45
C VAL A 262 3.32 20.97 0.32
N LYS A 263 3.30 20.65 1.61
CA LYS A 263 4.46 20.83 2.51
C LYS A 263 5.49 19.71 2.30
N ASP A 264 6.76 20.03 2.53
CA ASP A 264 7.87 19.08 2.46
C ASP A 264 7.63 17.84 3.34
N ALA A 265 7.08 18.02 4.54
CA ALA A 265 6.73 16.90 5.44
C ALA A 265 5.73 15.91 4.80
N SER A 266 4.77 16.41 4.01
CA SER A 266 3.79 15.58 3.29
C SER A 266 4.46 14.80 2.15
N MET A 267 5.40 15.42 1.44
CA MET A 267 6.19 14.75 0.40
C MET A 267 7.08 13.66 1.02
N THR A 268 7.73 13.93 2.15
CA THR A 268 8.52 12.95 2.91
C THR A 268 7.66 11.75 3.32
N ARG A 269 6.47 11.99 3.90
CA ARG A 269 5.54 10.91 4.29
C ARG A 269 5.08 10.08 3.11
N ALA A 270 4.71 10.73 2.00
CA ALA A 270 4.29 10.04 0.79
C ALA A 270 5.41 9.13 0.26
N LEU A 271 6.65 9.63 0.17
CA LEU A 271 7.79 8.84 -0.29
C LEU A 271 8.08 7.65 0.64
N CYS A 272 8.13 7.87 1.96
CA CYS A 272 8.32 6.79 2.93
C CYS A 272 7.28 5.68 2.77
N ARG A 273 6.00 6.03 2.68
CA ARG A 273 4.89 5.07 2.59
C ARG A 273 4.83 4.36 1.24
N MET A 274 5.19 5.03 0.15
CA MET A 274 5.36 4.38 -1.16
C MET A 274 6.51 3.37 -1.15
N ILE A 275 7.60 3.63 -0.42
CA ILE A 275 8.67 2.65 -0.23
C ILE A 275 8.18 1.47 0.63
N ASP A 276 7.40 1.75 1.67
CA ASP A 276 6.82 0.71 2.53
C ASP A 276 5.86 -0.22 1.79
N TRP A 277 5.25 0.23 0.68
CA TRP A 277 4.46 -0.62 -0.21
C TRP A 277 5.25 -1.78 -0.83
N LEU A 278 6.58 -1.73 -0.89
CA LEU A 278 7.40 -2.88 -1.27
C LEU A 278 7.28 -4.05 -0.26
N SER A 279 6.70 -3.81 0.92
CA SER A 279 6.37 -4.85 1.89
C SER A 279 5.06 -5.58 1.58
N TRP A 280 4.25 -5.09 0.63
CA TRP A 280 3.04 -5.79 0.20
C TRP A 280 3.42 -7.02 -0.64
N PRO A 281 2.92 -8.24 -0.33
CA PRO A 281 3.37 -9.48 -0.96
C PRO A 281 3.21 -9.54 -2.49
N LEU A 282 2.27 -8.76 -3.04
CA LEU A 282 1.97 -8.71 -4.48
C LEU A 282 2.42 -7.38 -5.13
N ALA A 283 3.39 -6.68 -4.53
CA ALA A 283 3.94 -5.42 -5.04
C ALA A 283 4.87 -5.60 -6.25
N GLN A 284 4.31 -5.88 -7.42
CA GLN A 284 5.11 -6.08 -8.64
C GLN A 284 5.50 -4.77 -9.33
N HIS A 285 4.67 -3.72 -9.23
CA HIS A 285 4.84 -2.46 -9.97
C HIS A 285 4.94 -1.21 -9.08
N VAL A 286 5.23 -1.41 -7.79
CA VAL A 286 5.40 -0.31 -6.82
C VAL A 286 6.64 0.53 -7.13
N ASP A 287 7.69 -0.09 -7.66
CA ASP A 287 8.92 0.58 -8.10
C ASP A 287 8.66 1.73 -9.07
N THR A 288 7.69 1.57 -9.98
CA THR A 288 7.31 2.62 -10.94
C THR A 288 6.83 3.88 -10.23
N TRP A 289 6.07 3.75 -9.14
CA TRP A 289 5.60 4.87 -8.34
C TRP A 289 6.72 5.50 -7.53
N VAL A 290 7.52 4.68 -6.85
CA VAL A 290 8.64 5.14 -6.02
C VAL A 290 9.66 5.90 -6.87
N ILE A 291 10.11 5.32 -7.99
CA ILE A 291 11.09 5.94 -8.88
C ILE A 291 10.52 7.20 -9.53
N ALA A 292 9.24 7.22 -9.91
CA ALA A 292 8.60 8.43 -10.43
C ALA A 292 8.61 9.56 -9.39
N LEU A 293 8.33 9.27 -8.12
CA LEU A 293 8.38 10.26 -7.04
C LEU A 293 9.82 10.73 -6.75
N LEU A 294 10.79 9.80 -6.70
CA LEU A 294 12.21 10.14 -6.51
C LEU A 294 12.71 11.09 -7.61
N LYS A 295 12.40 10.79 -8.87
CA LYS A 295 12.70 11.67 -10.01
C LYS A 295 11.95 13.01 -9.93
N GLY A 296 10.67 12.99 -9.56
CA GLY A 296 9.85 14.19 -9.40
C GLY A 296 10.43 15.15 -8.35
N LEU A 297 10.81 14.64 -7.18
CA LEU A 297 11.44 15.41 -6.11
C LEU A 297 12.81 15.95 -6.50
N ALA A 298 13.59 15.20 -7.26
CA ALA A 298 14.87 15.67 -7.78
C ALA A 298 14.67 16.84 -8.76
N ALA A 299 13.66 16.78 -9.63
CA ALA A 299 13.35 17.84 -10.59
C ALA A 299 12.96 19.16 -9.90
N VAL A 300 12.32 19.10 -8.73
CA VAL A 300 12.01 20.30 -7.90
C VAL A 300 13.05 20.56 -6.80
N GLN A 301 14.26 19.98 -6.93
CA GLN A 301 15.42 20.22 -6.08
C GLN A 301 15.19 19.91 -4.58
N LYS A 302 14.31 18.95 -4.26
CA LYS A 302 14.05 18.50 -2.87
C LYS A 302 15.07 17.46 -2.40
N PHE A 303 16.36 17.77 -2.55
CA PHE A 303 17.45 16.82 -2.29
C PHE A 303 17.55 16.39 -0.82
N THR A 304 17.26 17.27 0.13
CA THR A 304 17.27 16.91 1.57
C THR A 304 16.26 15.80 1.88
N ILE A 305 15.05 15.86 1.30
CA ILE A 305 14.05 14.79 1.46
C ILE A 305 14.59 13.48 0.89
N LEU A 306 15.19 13.53 -0.30
CA LEU A 306 15.76 12.34 -0.95
C LEU A 306 16.88 11.71 -0.13
N ILE A 307 17.76 12.53 0.44
CA ILE A 307 18.86 12.10 1.32
C ILE A 307 18.30 11.42 2.56
N ASP A 308 17.47 12.13 3.32
CA ASP A 308 16.96 11.68 4.62
C ASP A 308 16.13 10.40 4.47
N VAL A 309 15.26 10.33 3.47
CA VAL A 309 14.42 9.15 3.23
C VAL A 309 15.25 7.97 2.72
N THR A 310 16.29 8.21 1.91
CA THR A 310 17.20 7.14 1.47
C THR A 310 17.89 6.51 2.67
N LEU A 311 18.51 7.31 3.54
CA LEU A 311 19.16 6.81 4.75
C LEU A 311 18.18 6.06 5.68
N LEU A 312 16.95 6.55 5.79
CA LEU A 312 15.92 5.92 6.62
C LEU A 312 15.40 4.59 6.07
N LYS A 313 15.30 4.43 4.75
CA LYS A 313 14.56 3.32 4.12
C LYS A 313 15.41 2.35 3.31
N ILE A 314 16.68 2.63 3.04
CA ILE A 314 17.51 1.81 2.16
C ILE A 314 17.68 0.37 2.66
N GLU A 315 17.79 0.17 3.97
CA GLU A 315 17.86 -1.16 4.58
C GLU A 315 16.57 -1.96 4.35
N LEU A 316 15.41 -1.32 4.48
CA LEU A 316 14.12 -1.95 4.18
C LEU A 316 14.08 -2.40 2.71
N VAL A 317 14.44 -1.51 1.77
CA VAL A 317 14.47 -1.82 0.34
C VAL A 317 15.41 -2.98 0.05
N PHE A 318 16.60 -2.99 0.65
CA PHE A 318 17.56 -4.09 0.51
C PHE A 318 16.98 -5.41 1.03
N ASN A 319 16.32 -5.39 2.19
CA ASN A 319 15.67 -6.56 2.76
C ASN A 319 14.50 -7.09 1.91
N ARG A 320 13.94 -6.29 1.00
CA ARG A 320 12.91 -6.77 0.05
C ARG A 320 13.50 -7.64 -1.07
N LEU A 321 14.82 -7.64 -1.29
CA LEU A 321 15.47 -8.49 -2.29
C LEU A 321 15.30 -10.00 -2.01
N TRP A 322 15.05 -10.38 -0.76
CA TRP A 322 14.77 -11.77 -0.38
C TRP A 322 13.46 -12.30 -0.99
N PHE A 323 12.50 -11.44 -1.34
CA PHE A 323 11.16 -11.83 -1.78
C PHE A 323 11.08 -11.87 -3.31
N PRO A 324 10.96 -13.06 -3.96
CA PRO A 324 11.09 -13.19 -5.42
C PRO A 324 10.16 -12.29 -6.24
N LEU A 325 8.91 -12.11 -5.80
CA LEU A 325 7.91 -11.31 -6.53
C LEU A 325 8.21 -9.82 -6.54
N VAL A 326 8.82 -9.30 -5.46
CA VAL A 326 9.12 -7.87 -5.30
C VAL A 326 10.57 -7.55 -5.66
N ARG A 327 11.45 -8.56 -5.67
CA ARG A 327 12.90 -8.42 -5.89
C ARG A 327 13.28 -7.55 -7.09
N PRO A 328 12.70 -7.70 -8.30
CA PRO A 328 13.06 -6.85 -9.43
C PRO A 328 12.77 -5.36 -9.17
N GLY A 329 11.60 -5.06 -8.62
CA GLY A 329 11.21 -3.70 -8.27
C GLY A 329 12.04 -3.12 -7.13
N ALA A 330 12.30 -3.91 -6.08
CA ALA A 330 13.17 -3.52 -4.99
C ALA A 330 14.61 -3.24 -5.46
N LEU A 331 15.15 -4.04 -6.38
CA LEU A 331 16.46 -3.80 -6.98
C LEU A 331 16.48 -2.52 -7.82
N ALA A 332 15.42 -2.24 -8.58
CA ALA A 332 15.31 -1.00 -9.35
C ALA A 332 15.29 0.24 -8.45
N VAL A 333 14.54 0.20 -7.34
CA VAL A 333 14.50 1.28 -6.33
C VAL A 333 15.86 1.42 -5.65
N LEU A 334 16.47 0.31 -5.21
CA LEU A 334 17.78 0.32 -4.56
C LEU A 334 18.87 0.90 -5.48
N SER A 335 18.89 0.46 -6.73
CA SER A 335 19.81 0.95 -7.76
C SER A 335 19.65 2.45 -7.96
N HIS A 336 18.42 2.94 -8.09
CA HIS A 336 18.16 4.37 -8.22
C HIS A 336 18.62 5.16 -6.98
N MET A 337 18.32 4.68 -5.77
CA MET A 337 18.75 5.33 -4.52
C MET A 337 20.28 5.42 -4.42
N LEU A 338 20.98 4.30 -4.58
CA LEU A 338 22.43 4.22 -4.45
C LEU A 338 23.16 5.02 -5.55
N LEU A 339 22.73 4.89 -6.79
CA LEU A 339 23.38 5.58 -7.91
C LEU A 339 23.11 7.08 -7.91
N SER A 340 22.04 7.55 -7.28
CA SER A 340 21.77 8.98 -7.15
C SER A 340 22.35 9.61 -5.87
N PHE A 341 22.50 8.82 -4.81
CA PHE A 341 23.13 9.24 -3.55
C PHE A 341 24.66 9.13 -3.70
N GLN A 342 25.32 10.14 -4.29
CA GLN A 342 26.76 10.08 -4.59
C GLN A 342 27.68 10.87 -3.65
N HIS A 343 27.13 11.74 -2.80
CA HIS A 343 27.90 12.68 -1.98
C HIS A 343 28.51 12.08 -0.69
N SER A 344 28.08 10.89 -0.26
CA SER A 344 28.57 10.22 0.96
C SER A 344 28.39 8.70 0.88
N PRO A 345 29.33 7.88 1.42
CA PRO A 345 29.21 6.42 1.40
C PRO A 345 28.14 5.86 2.34
N GLU A 346 27.55 6.69 3.20
CA GLU A 346 26.70 6.29 4.32
C GLU A 346 25.55 5.36 3.92
N ALA A 347 24.78 5.70 2.88
CA ALA A 347 23.67 4.87 2.40
C ALA A 347 24.14 3.48 1.93
N PHE A 348 25.26 3.42 1.21
CA PHE A 348 25.85 2.15 0.79
C PHE A 348 26.37 1.34 1.97
N HIS A 349 27.03 2.00 2.92
CA HIS A 349 27.59 1.34 4.11
C HIS A 349 26.51 0.76 5.04
N VAL A 350 25.29 1.32 5.06
CA VAL A 350 24.14 0.72 5.77
C VAL A 350 23.84 -0.70 5.27
N ILE A 351 23.93 -0.95 3.96
CA ILE A 351 23.57 -2.26 3.38
C ILE A 351 24.73 -3.25 3.32
N VAL A 352 25.98 -2.79 3.38
CA VAL A 352 27.20 -3.60 3.29
C VAL A 352 27.18 -4.86 4.16
N PRO A 353 26.79 -4.80 5.46
CA PRO A 353 26.77 -5.99 6.33
C PRO A 353 25.86 -7.12 5.84
N HIS A 354 24.89 -6.82 4.97
CA HIS A 354 23.87 -7.78 4.52
C HIS A 354 24.19 -8.41 3.15
N ILE A 355 25.13 -7.83 2.38
CA ILE A 355 25.41 -8.24 1.00
C ILE A 355 25.93 -9.67 0.91
N VAL A 356 26.90 -10.02 1.74
CA VAL A 356 27.55 -11.35 1.71
C VAL A 356 26.54 -12.48 1.95
N ASN A 357 25.69 -12.34 2.96
CA ASN A 357 24.66 -13.34 3.29
C ASN A 357 23.65 -13.52 2.16
N LEU A 358 23.23 -12.41 1.51
CA LEU A 358 22.32 -12.42 0.38
C LEU A 358 22.94 -13.17 -0.81
N VAL A 359 24.18 -12.80 -1.19
CA VAL A 359 24.90 -13.41 -2.32
C VAL A 359 25.09 -14.91 -2.10
N HIS A 360 25.55 -15.34 -0.91
CA HIS A 360 25.74 -16.76 -0.64
C HIS A 360 24.43 -17.56 -0.71
N SER A 361 23.34 -17.04 -0.15
CA SER A 361 22.05 -17.72 -0.15
C SER A 361 21.54 -17.95 -1.57
N PHE A 362 21.53 -16.91 -2.41
CA PHE A 362 21.06 -17.00 -3.80
C PHE A 362 22.04 -17.70 -4.74
N ARG A 363 23.32 -17.75 -4.41
CA ARG A 363 24.29 -18.55 -5.16
C ARG A 363 24.08 -20.04 -4.93
N SER A 364 23.66 -20.43 -3.72
CA SER A 364 23.47 -21.83 -3.34
C SER A 364 22.17 -22.47 -3.86
N ASP A 365 21.20 -21.67 -4.33
CA ASP A 365 19.88 -22.18 -4.75
C ASP A 365 19.88 -22.82 -6.15
N GLY A 366 20.90 -22.56 -6.97
CA GLY A 366 21.05 -23.11 -8.32
C GLY A 366 20.04 -22.59 -9.36
N LEU A 367 19.27 -21.55 -9.05
CA LEU A 367 18.22 -21.03 -9.95
C LEU A 367 18.80 -20.04 -10.98
N PRO A 368 18.50 -20.18 -12.29
CA PRO A 368 18.96 -19.23 -13.31
C PRO A 368 18.48 -17.80 -13.07
N SER A 369 17.28 -17.62 -12.51
CA SER A 369 16.73 -16.31 -12.15
C SER A 369 17.52 -15.65 -11.02
N SER A 370 17.97 -16.44 -10.03
CA SER A 370 18.83 -15.96 -8.95
C SER A 370 20.21 -15.56 -9.48
N THR A 371 20.77 -16.32 -10.42
CA THR A 371 22.03 -15.94 -11.08
C THR A 371 21.89 -14.62 -11.85
N ALA A 372 20.84 -14.47 -12.66
CA ALA A 372 20.59 -13.23 -13.41
C ALA A 372 20.41 -12.01 -12.48
N PHE A 373 19.70 -12.20 -11.36
CA PHE A 373 19.58 -11.20 -10.31
C PHE A 373 20.93 -10.82 -9.70
N LEU A 374 21.74 -11.82 -9.32
CA LEU A 374 23.04 -11.58 -8.70
C LEU A 374 23.98 -10.82 -9.64
N VAL A 375 23.98 -11.11 -10.95
CA VAL A 375 24.77 -10.34 -11.93
C VAL A 375 24.44 -8.84 -11.88
N GLN A 376 23.16 -8.49 -11.78
CA GLN A 376 22.73 -7.09 -11.69
C GLN A 376 23.12 -6.46 -10.35
N LEU A 377 22.95 -7.20 -9.25
CA LEU A 377 23.32 -6.74 -7.92
C LEU A 377 24.84 -6.51 -7.81
N THR A 378 25.66 -7.45 -8.29
CA THR A 378 27.12 -7.35 -8.22
C THR A 378 27.65 -6.22 -9.08
N GLU A 379 27.04 -5.95 -10.25
CA GLU A 379 27.37 -4.77 -11.05
C GLU A 379 27.14 -3.46 -10.28
N LEU A 380 25.98 -3.34 -9.61
CA LEU A 380 25.66 -2.19 -8.76
C LEU A 380 26.65 -2.05 -7.59
N VAL A 381 26.95 -3.15 -6.89
CA VAL A 381 27.90 -3.18 -5.76
C VAL A 381 29.30 -2.81 -6.21
N HIS A 382 29.76 -3.27 -7.39
CA HIS A 382 31.04 -2.84 -7.96
C HIS A 382 31.07 -1.34 -8.28
N CYS A 383 29.97 -0.78 -8.82
CA CYS A 383 29.89 0.67 -9.02
C CYS A 383 30.02 1.43 -7.70
N MET A 384 29.36 0.96 -6.64
CA MET A 384 29.42 1.59 -5.32
C MET A 384 30.79 1.49 -4.66
N MET A 385 31.44 0.32 -4.70
CA MET A 385 32.80 0.17 -4.14
C MET A 385 33.86 0.97 -4.92
N TYR A 386 33.68 1.14 -6.22
CA TYR A 386 34.55 1.99 -7.04
C TYR A 386 34.37 3.47 -6.67
N HIS A 387 33.11 3.94 -6.60
CA HIS A 387 32.79 5.32 -6.26
C HIS A 387 33.22 5.67 -4.83
N TYR A 388 32.97 4.78 -3.88
CA TYR A 388 33.34 4.89 -2.47
C TYR A 388 34.55 4.05 -2.13
N SER A 389 35.64 4.24 -2.87
CA SER A 389 36.92 3.58 -2.59
C SER A 389 37.56 4.04 -1.27
N GLY A 390 38.55 3.29 -0.78
CA GLY A 390 39.26 3.61 0.48
C GLY A 390 38.85 2.82 1.71
N PHE A 391 38.02 1.77 1.55
CA PHE A 391 37.56 0.89 2.64
C PHE A 391 37.87 -0.59 2.36
N PRO A 392 39.16 -0.99 2.24
CA PRO A 392 39.54 -2.34 1.85
C PRO A 392 39.04 -3.41 2.83
N ASP A 393 39.25 -3.22 4.14
CA ASP A 393 38.84 -4.21 5.16
C ASP A 393 37.32 -4.44 5.18
N LEU A 394 36.54 -3.39 4.86
CA LEU A 394 35.09 -3.46 4.80
C LEU A 394 34.59 -4.20 3.55
N TYR A 395 35.28 -4.04 2.42
CA TYR A 395 34.86 -4.56 1.12
C TYR A 395 35.47 -5.92 0.76
N GLU A 396 36.57 -6.32 1.38
CA GLU A 396 37.24 -7.61 1.12
C GLU A 396 36.27 -8.82 1.20
N PRO A 397 35.40 -8.94 2.23
CA PRO A 397 34.45 -10.05 2.30
C PRO A 397 33.43 -10.05 1.16
N ILE A 398 33.05 -8.85 0.68
CA ILE A 398 32.13 -8.69 -0.45
C ILE A 398 32.83 -9.12 -1.74
N LEU A 399 34.06 -8.64 -1.97
CA LEU A 399 34.86 -8.99 -3.14
C LEU A 399 35.05 -10.50 -3.26
N GLU A 400 35.33 -11.18 -2.15
CA GLU A 400 35.42 -12.64 -2.11
C GLU A 400 34.08 -13.34 -2.41
N ALA A 401 32.97 -12.81 -1.91
CA ALA A 401 31.64 -13.38 -2.18
C ALA A 401 31.21 -13.24 -3.65
N VAL A 402 31.64 -12.15 -4.32
CA VAL A 402 31.21 -11.82 -5.70
C VAL A 402 32.22 -12.17 -6.79
N LYS A 403 33.38 -12.74 -6.44
CA LYS A 403 34.51 -12.98 -7.37
C LYS A 403 34.19 -13.77 -8.65
N ASP A 404 33.16 -14.62 -8.59
CA ASP A 404 32.75 -15.47 -9.71
C ASP A 404 31.72 -14.80 -10.63
N PHE A 405 31.30 -13.56 -10.33
CA PHE A 405 30.38 -12.78 -11.15
C PHE A 405 31.13 -11.79 -12.07
N PRO A 406 30.50 -11.35 -13.18
CA PRO A 406 31.12 -10.40 -14.10
C PRO A 406 31.44 -9.06 -13.40
N LYS A 407 32.70 -8.65 -13.45
CA LYS A 407 33.13 -7.32 -13.01
C LYS A 407 32.97 -6.32 -14.17
N PRO A 408 32.22 -5.22 -14.01
CA PRO A 408 32.09 -4.20 -15.05
C PRO A 408 33.44 -3.49 -15.29
N THR A 409 33.68 -3.05 -16.53
CA THR A 409 34.88 -2.25 -16.85
C THR A 409 34.80 -0.89 -16.20
N GLU A 410 35.95 -0.26 -15.98
CA GLU A 410 36.01 1.08 -15.39
C GLU A 410 35.25 2.12 -16.23
N GLU A 411 35.27 2.03 -17.57
CA GLU A 411 34.49 2.94 -18.41
C GLU A 411 32.98 2.75 -18.20
N LYS A 412 32.54 1.49 -18.08
CA LYS A 412 31.13 1.17 -17.81
C LYS A 412 30.68 1.72 -16.46
N ILE A 413 31.50 1.56 -15.41
CA ILE A 413 31.22 2.09 -14.07
C ILE A 413 31.06 3.61 -14.13
N LYS A 414 32.02 4.33 -14.73
CA LYS A 414 31.97 5.79 -14.87
C LYS A 414 30.73 6.26 -15.63
N LEU A 415 30.35 5.54 -16.69
CA LEU A 415 29.14 5.85 -17.46
C LEU A 415 27.87 5.73 -16.58
N ILE A 416 27.75 4.64 -15.82
CA ILE A 416 26.59 4.37 -14.95
C ILE A 416 26.47 5.45 -13.86
N LEU A 417 27.57 5.82 -13.21
CA LEU A 417 27.61 6.86 -12.18
C LEU A 417 27.19 8.23 -12.75
N ASN A 418 27.69 8.61 -13.92
CA ASN A 418 27.38 9.91 -14.53
C ASN A 418 25.91 10.07 -14.94
N GLN A 419 25.27 8.99 -15.43
CA GLN A 419 23.87 9.04 -15.89
C GLN A 419 22.85 9.20 -14.75
N SER A 420 23.27 8.86 -13.52
CA SER A 420 22.35 8.59 -12.42
C SER A 420 22.37 9.62 -11.29
N ALA A 421 23.27 10.61 -11.34
CA ALA A 421 23.30 11.68 -10.34
C ALA A 421 22.01 12.52 -10.37
N TRP A 422 21.54 13.00 -9.21
CA TRP A 422 20.32 13.81 -9.09
C TRP A 422 20.30 15.04 -10.00
N THR A 423 21.46 15.55 -10.40
CA THR A 423 21.64 16.73 -11.27
C THR A 423 21.82 16.40 -12.75
N SER A 424 21.96 15.12 -13.15
CA SER A 424 22.19 14.72 -14.55
C SER A 424 21.07 15.15 -15.51
N GLN A 425 19.84 15.29 -15.00
CA GLN A 425 18.70 15.78 -15.80
C GLN A 425 18.77 17.28 -16.12
N SER A 426 19.48 18.07 -15.31
CA SER A 426 19.77 19.49 -15.59
C SER A 426 20.90 19.65 -16.60
N ASN A 427 21.80 18.67 -16.70
CA ASN A 427 23.04 18.78 -17.47
C ASN A 427 22.88 18.58 -18.98
N ALA A 428 21.72 18.12 -19.46
CA ALA A 428 21.44 18.02 -20.90
C ALA A 428 21.39 19.40 -21.60
N LEU A 429 21.11 20.48 -20.85
CA LEU A 429 21.11 21.87 -21.35
C LEU A 429 22.39 22.65 -20.99
N ALA A 430 23.18 22.16 -20.03
CA ALA A 430 24.32 22.89 -19.46
C ALA A 430 25.68 22.54 -20.12
N SER A 431 25.74 21.54 -21.01
CA SER A 431 27.00 21.16 -21.69
C SER A 431 27.60 22.25 -22.58
N CYS A 432 26.90 23.36 -22.79
CA CYS A 432 27.39 24.52 -23.55
C CYS A 432 28.00 25.67 -22.70
N LEU A 433 27.98 25.61 -21.36
CA LEU A 433 28.46 26.70 -20.49
C LEU A 433 29.34 26.21 -19.34
N SER A 434 30.41 25.48 -19.68
CA SER A 434 31.45 25.11 -18.73
C SER A 434 32.30 26.33 -18.32
N ARG A 435 31.90 27.06 -17.27
CA ARG A 435 32.82 27.86 -16.41
C ARG A 435 32.26 28.54 -15.16
N LEU A 436 31.01 28.28 -14.74
CA LEU A 436 30.49 28.80 -13.47
C LEU A 436 30.07 27.62 -12.56
N SER A 437 30.91 27.29 -11.59
CA SER A 437 30.57 26.32 -10.54
C SER A 437 29.49 26.95 -9.66
N GLY A 438 28.24 26.53 -9.83
CA GLY A 438 27.14 26.84 -8.91
C GLY A 438 27.31 26.13 -7.56
N LYS A 439 26.28 26.25 -6.69
CA LYS A 439 26.19 25.59 -5.38
C LYS A 439 26.53 24.10 -5.47
N SER A 440 27.08 23.53 -4.38
CA SER A 440 27.28 22.09 -4.26
C SER A 440 25.96 21.33 -4.38
N GLU A 441 26.03 20.03 -4.66
CA GLU A 441 24.87 19.13 -4.79
C GLU A 441 23.93 19.16 -3.57
N THR A 442 24.40 19.62 -2.42
CA THR A 442 23.65 19.80 -1.18
C THR A 442 22.93 21.14 -1.06
N GLY A 443 22.98 22.02 -2.07
CA GLY A 443 22.43 23.37 -2.03
C GLY A 443 23.20 24.33 -1.11
N LYS A 444 24.43 23.97 -0.71
CA LYS A 444 25.31 24.78 0.13
C LYS A 444 26.41 25.43 -0.72
N THR A 445 27.04 26.47 -0.17
CA THR A 445 28.14 27.17 -0.83
C THR A 445 29.39 27.04 0.03
N GLY A 446 30.51 26.68 -0.60
CA GLY A 446 31.83 26.67 0.05
C GLY A 446 32.36 28.07 0.32
N LEU A 447 33.57 28.15 0.88
CA LEU A 447 34.34 29.39 1.05
C LEU A 447 35.64 29.30 0.26
N ILE A 448 36.02 30.38 -0.42
CA ILE A 448 37.31 30.47 -1.11
C ILE A 448 38.45 30.31 -0.09
N ASN A 449 39.43 29.46 -0.39
CA ASN A 449 40.64 29.36 0.41
C ASN A 449 41.63 30.45 -0.04
N LEU A 450 42.01 31.35 0.86
CA LEU A 450 42.94 32.45 0.60
C LEU A 450 44.41 32.07 0.85
N GLY A 451 44.73 30.77 0.71
CA GLY A 451 46.04 30.19 0.98
C GLY A 451 45.97 29.20 2.15
N ASN A 452 46.26 29.67 3.36
CA ASN A 452 46.28 28.84 4.57
C ASN A 452 45.00 28.97 5.42
N THR A 453 43.85 29.33 4.82
CA THR A 453 42.61 29.60 5.58
C THR A 453 41.67 28.40 5.69
N CYS A 454 42.12 27.19 5.31
CA CYS A 454 41.28 25.99 5.35
C CYS A 454 40.71 25.70 6.76
N TYR A 455 41.53 25.86 7.81
CA TYR A 455 41.08 25.68 9.20
C TYR A 455 39.95 26.65 9.56
N MET A 456 40.08 27.91 9.15
CA MET A 456 39.10 28.95 9.41
C MET A 456 37.81 28.67 8.62
N ASN A 457 37.93 28.24 7.36
CA ASN A 457 36.79 27.87 6.52
C ASN A 457 36.01 26.70 7.13
N SER A 458 36.69 25.67 7.65
CA SER A 458 36.06 24.54 8.34
C SER A 458 35.28 24.96 9.58
N VAL A 459 35.89 25.79 10.44
CA VAL A 459 35.24 26.30 11.67
C VAL A 459 34.05 27.20 11.33
N LEU A 460 34.18 28.09 10.36
CA LEU A 460 33.09 28.99 9.94
C LEU A 460 31.90 28.23 9.36
N GLN A 461 32.15 27.19 8.55
CA GLN A 461 31.08 26.33 8.03
C GLN A 461 30.40 25.53 9.15
N ALA A 462 31.15 24.98 10.11
CA ALA A 462 30.58 24.28 11.26
C ALA A 462 29.68 25.21 12.10
N LEU A 463 30.14 26.44 12.38
CA LEU A 463 29.35 27.45 13.08
C LEU A 463 28.12 27.89 12.28
N PHE A 464 28.22 28.01 10.95
CA PHE A 464 27.09 28.35 10.10
C PHE A 464 26.01 27.26 10.08
N MET A 465 26.41 25.98 10.14
CA MET A 465 25.50 24.84 10.19
C MET A 465 24.76 24.70 11.53
N ALA A 466 25.28 25.32 12.61
CA ALA A 466 24.57 25.44 13.87
C ALA A 466 23.41 26.45 13.75
N THR A 467 22.21 25.95 13.40
CA THR A 467 21.03 26.75 13.03
C THR A 467 20.70 27.87 14.02
N GLU A 468 20.75 27.58 15.32
CA GLU A 468 20.43 28.56 16.37
C GLU A 468 21.50 29.64 16.49
N PHE A 469 22.78 29.26 16.48
CA PHE A 469 23.89 30.21 16.47
C PHE A 469 23.84 31.13 15.24
N ARG A 470 23.61 30.56 14.05
CA ARG A 470 23.45 31.32 12.80
C ARG A 470 22.31 32.33 12.89
N ARG A 471 21.15 31.93 13.41
CA ARG A 471 19.98 32.83 13.56
C ARG A 471 20.32 33.99 14.49
N GLN A 472 20.95 33.71 15.63
CA GLN A 472 21.36 34.74 16.58
C GLN A 472 22.34 35.72 15.95
N VAL A 473 23.40 35.24 15.29
CA VAL A 473 24.38 36.08 14.58
C VAL A 473 23.71 36.98 13.53
N LEU A 474 22.78 36.46 12.73
CA LEU A 474 22.05 37.24 11.73
C LEU A 474 21.13 38.30 12.34
N SER A 475 20.61 38.06 13.56
CA SER A 475 19.70 38.98 14.27
C SER A 475 20.40 40.07 15.09
N LEU A 476 21.73 40.06 15.20
CA LEU A 476 22.47 41.03 16.00
C LEU A 476 22.33 42.45 15.44
N ASN A 477 21.95 43.39 16.31
CA ASN A 477 21.96 44.82 16.00
C ASN A 477 23.32 45.43 16.36
N LEU A 478 24.17 45.63 15.36
CA LEU A 478 25.55 46.09 15.54
C LEU A 478 25.63 47.61 15.43
N ASN A 479 25.52 48.30 16.57
CA ASN A 479 25.64 49.76 16.71
C ASN A 479 27.09 50.26 16.56
N GLY A 480 27.69 50.07 15.38
CA GLY A 480 28.91 50.77 14.94
C GLY A 480 30.27 50.29 15.49
N CYS A 481 30.34 49.58 16.63
CA CYS A 481 31.63 49.34 17.31
C CYS A 481 32.21 47.91 17.25
N ASN A 482 31.60 46.95 16.54
CA ASN A 482 32.14 45.57 16.46
C ASN A 482 32.36 45.11 15.01
N SER A 483 33.52 45.48 14.46
CA SER A 483 33.87 45.25 13.05
C SER A 483 33.99 43.76 12.69
N LEU A 484 34.40 42.91 13.63
CA LEU A 484 34.51 41.47 13.42
C LEU A 484 33.14 40.80 13.35
N MET A 485 32.26 41.10 14.30
CA MET A 485 30.91 40.52 14.31
C MET A 485 30.11 40.96 13.09
N LYS A 486 30.32 42.20 12.61
CA LYS A 486 29.74 42.68 11.35
C LYS A 486 30.23 41.85 10.17
N LYS A 487 31.52 41.55 10.07
CA LYS A 487 32.08 40.69 9.00
C LYS A 487 31.53 39.27 9.06
N LEU A 488 31.38 38.69 10.25
CA LEU A 488 30.79 37.37 10.43
C LEU A 488 29.31 37.34 10.02
N GLN A 489 28.54 38.37 10.40
CA GLN A 489 27.14 38.51 10.01
C GLN A 489 26.99 38.62 8.47
N HIS A 490 27.84 39.42 7.81
CA HIS A 490 27.85 39.52 6.35
C HIS A 490 28.23 38.18 5.70
N LEU A 491 29.22 37.48 6.24
CA LEU A 491 29.62 36.16 5.74
C LEU A 491 28.48 35.15 5.84
N PHE A 492 27.76 35.11 6.96
CA PHE A 492 26.62 34.20 7.16
C PHE A 492 25.45 34.58 6.26
N ALA A 493 25.19 35.87 6.05
CA ALA A 493 24.19 36.33 5.10
C ALA A 493 24.57 35.91 3.67
N PHE A 494 25.85 36.02 3.30
CA PHE A 494 26.37 35.61 2.01
C PHE A 494 26.23 34.10 1.81
N LEU A 495 26.70 33.28 2.76
CA LEU A 495 26.57 31.81 2.71
C LEU A 495 25.11 31.33 2.62
N ALA A 496 24.15 32.10 3.16
CA ALA A 496 22.73 31.77 3.05
C ALA A 496 22.14 32.03 1.65
N HIS A 497 22.64 33.02 0.91
CA HIS A 497 21.99 33.52 -0.32
C HIS A 497 22.83 33.39 -1.61
N THR A 498 24.16 33.38 -1.50
CA THR A 498 25.06 33.35 -2.66
C THR A 498 24.99 32.02 -3.42
N GLN A 499 25.26 32.08 -4.73
CA GLN A 499 25.37 30.91 -5.60
C GLN A 499 26.82 30.49 -5.87
N THR A 500 27.81 31.28 -5.43
CA THR A 500 29.24 31.03 -5.65
C THR A 500 30.06 31.25 -4.38
N PRO A 501 31.18 30.50 -4.18
CA PRO A 501 32.07 30.62 -3.01
C PRO A 501 32.67 32.00 -2.78
#